data_AF-A0A271IU67-F1
#
_entry.id   AF-A0A271IU67-F1
#
_cell.length_a   1.000
_cell.length_b   1.000
_cell.length_c   1.000
_cell.angle_alpha   90.00
_cell.angle_beta   90.00
_cell.angle_gamma   90.00
#
_symmetry.space_group_name_H-M   'P 1'
#
loop_
_entity.id
_entity.type
_entity.pdbx_description
1 polymer ?
#
loop_
_entity_poly.entity_id
_entity_poly.type
_entity_poly.pdbx_seq_one_letter_code
_entity_poly.pdbx_strand_id
1 'polypeptide(L)'
;MVPLSEDDLDNDPNTPSKRPLWERLLGLFLTMAVFVVALELMGDGIKAIGQGSFDLEGFLRTATGSPLLGLITGILVTSLVQSSSTTTSLVVTLVATGTLPVPAAIPVIMGANIGTTVTNTIVSMGHITRPQEFKLAIAGATVHDFFNWMAVLILLPLEILFGVISTPALAIAEAIPGVDSGGLGKTPFDQLAKFLFESVFAENGWITAAIGLTLLFIALRYLVVFLKSLVLGRSEGALDRYVFGNPMVAMLFGMVLTFMVQSSSVTTSLVIPLIGAGVLTVRKVFPYMLGANVGTTATGMFAAAIAITSGEPAAVAGLEIAICHTLFNVFGIILIYPIPFIREIPIRMAEFVGELAFKNRLYAVAYVAGLFYILPVILELIF
;
A
#
# COMPACT_ATOMS: atom_id res chain seq x y z
N MET A 1 17.61 20.80 -5.67
CA MET A 1 17.00 21.38 -4.45
C MET A 1 17.55 20.60 -3.26
N VAL A 2 18.14 21.29 -2.29
CA VAL A 2 18.66 20.67 -1.06
C VAL A 2 17.46 20.18 -0.24
N PRO A 3 17.46 18.95 0.32
CA PRO A 3 16.41 18.53 1.23
C PRO A 3 16.46 19.40 2.48
N LEU A 4 15.33 20.00 2.87
CA LEU A 4 15.22 20.69 4.15
C LEU A 4 15.52 19.70 5.28
N SER A 5 16.32 20.14 6.25
CA SER A 5 16.70 19.33 7.40
C SER A 5 15.50 19.10 8.33
N GLU A 6 15.51 18.05 9.16
CA GLU A 6 14.44 17.80 10.14
C GLU A 6 14.23 19.01 11.09
N ASP A 7 15.28 19.79 11.35
CA ASP A 7 15.24 21.01 12.17
C ASP A 7 14.50 22.18 11.49
N ASP A 8 14.43 22.21 10.15
CA ASP A 8 13.71 23.25 9.40
C ASP A 8 12.19 23.05 9.45
N LEU A 9 11.72 21.81 9.69
CA LEU A 9 10.30 21.47 9.78
C LEU A 9 9.68 21.76 11.16
N ASP A 10 10.48 21.66 12.23
CA ASP A 10 10.03 21.94 13.60
C ASP A 10 10.00 23.45 13.93
N ASN A 11 10.79 24.27 13.23
CA ASN A 11 10.87 25.72 13.44
C ASN A 11 9.95 26.56 12.53
N ASP A 12 9.28 25.97 11.54
CA ASP A 12 8.31 26.69 10.72
C ASP A 12 7.03 27.03 11.55
N PRO A 13 6.56 28.28 11.60
CA PRO A 13 5.25 28.60 12.18
C PRO A 13 4.07 28.02 11.37
N ASN A 14 4.28 27.56 10.13
CA ASN A 14 3.28 26.92 9.29
C ASN A 14 3.20 25.39 9.43
N THR A 15 4.00 24.75 10.30
CA THR A 15 3.94 23.31 10.50
C THR A 15 2.53 22.92 10.95
N PRO A 16 1.82 22.00 10.26
CA PRO A 16 0.46 21.60 10.64
C PRO A 16 0.36 21.07 12.06
N SER A 17 1.49 20.66 12.66
CA SER A 17 1.62 20.30 14.07
C SER A 17 1.15 21.41 15.05
N LYS A 18 1.26 22.68 14.66
CA LYS A 18 0.92 23.83 15.53
C LYS A 18 -0.48 24.41 15.29
N ARG A 19 -1.21 23.92 14.27
CA ARG A 19 -2.55 24.38 13.90
C ARG A 19 -3.66 23.75 14.74
N PRO A 20 -4.79 24.43 14.98
CA PRO A 20 -5.91 23.87 15.74
C PRO A 20 -6.48 22.61 15.06
N LEU A 21 -7.04 21.70 15.86
CA LEU A 21 -7.49 20.38 15.40
C LEU A 21 -8.46 20.47 14.21
N TRP A 22 -9.37 21.44 14.20
CA TRP A 22 -10.35 21.60 13.12
C TRP A 22 -9.70 21.97 11.78
N GLU A 23 -8.64 22.79 11.77
CA GLU A 23 -7.88 23.12 10.54
C GLU A 23 -7.14 21.91 10.00
N ARG A 24 -6.60 21.07 10.90
CA ARG A 24 -5.95 19.80 10.52
C ARG A 24 -6.95 18.81 9.95
N LEU A 25 -8.14 18.70 10.55
CA LEU A 25 -9.22 17.85 10.05
C LEU A 25 -9.77 18.35 8.71
N LEU A 26 -9.90 19.67 8.55
CA LEU A 26 -10.29 20.28 7.28
C LEU A 26 -9.22 20.06 6.20
N GLY A 27 -7.94 20.26 6.54
CA GLY A 27 -6.82 19.97 5.65
C GLY A 27 -6.77 18.50 5.23
N LEU A 28 -7.06 17.58 6.15
CA LEU A 28 -7.19 16.15 5.87
C LEU A 28 -8.32 15.88 4.86
N PHE A 29 -9.50 16.46 5.08
CA PHE A 29 -10.66 16.30 4.19
C PHE A 29 -10.39 16.85 2.78
N LEU A 30 -9.81 18.05 2.68
CA LEU A 30 -9.46 18.66 1.39
C LEU A 30 -8.39 17.86 0.66
N THR A 31 -7.39 17.35 1.39
CA THR A 31 -6.34 16.50 0.79
C THR A 31 -6.92 15.18 0.30
N MET A 32 -7.90 14.61 1.01
CA MET A 32 -8.64 13.42 0.56
C MET A 32 -9.43 13.70 -0.73
N ALA A 33 -10.04 14.88 -0.86
CA ALA A 33 -10.72 15.28 -2.08
C ALA A 33 -9.76 15.39 -3.28
N VAL A 34 -8.58 16.02 -3.10
CA VAL A 34 -7.54 16.09 -4.14
C VAL A 34 -7.01 14.69 -4.49
N PHE A 35 -6.89 13.80 -3.52
CA PHE A 35 -6.51 12.41 -3.75
C PHE A 35 -7.50 11.66 -4.65
N VAL A 36 -8.81 11.80 -4.39
CA VAL A 36 -9.85 11.19 -5.23
C VAL A 36 -9.81 11.72 -6.66
N VAL A 37 -9.69 13.05 -6.83
CA VAL A 37 -9.54 13.69 -8.14
C VAL A 37 -8.28 13.20 -8.88
N ALA A 38 -7.18 13.01 -8.15
CA ALA A 38 -5.94 12.48 -8.71
C ALA A 38 -6.11 11.03 -9.23
N LEU A 39 -6.89 10.20 -8.54
CA LEU A 39 -7.19 8.83 -8.98
C LEU A 39 -8.06 8.80 -10.24
N GLU A 40 -9.06 9.69 -10.35
CA GLU A 40 -9.89 9.82 -11.56
C GLU A 40 -9.05 10.22 -12.77
N LEU A 41 -8.23 11.28 -12.63
CA LEU A 41 -7.33 11.74 -13.70
C LEU A 41 -6.31 10.67 -14.09
N MET A 42 -5.79 9.92 -13.12
CA MET A 42 -4.88 8.80 -13.40
C MET A 42 -5.62 7.69 -14.16
N GLY A 43 -6.84 7.33 -13.76
CA GLY A 43 -7.67 6.34 -14.44
C GLY A 43 -7.97 6.71 -15.89
N ASP A 44 -8.41 7.95 -16.14
CA ASP A 44 -8.68 8.47 -17.48
C ASP A 44 -7.41 8.59 -18.31
N GLY A 45 -6.32 9.03 -17.70
CA GLY A 45 -5.00 9.06 -18.31
C GLY A 45 -4.53 7.68 -18.76
N ILE A 46 -4.64 6.66 -17.90
CA ILE A 46 -4.27 5.27 -18.24
C ILE A 46 -5.15 4.73 -19.38
N LYS A 47 -6.46 4.99 -19.38
CA LYS A 47 -7.36 4.61 -20.47
C LYS A 47 -6.92 5.22 -21.80
N ALA A 48 -6.57 6.50 -21.80
CA ALA A 48 -6.08 7.21 -22.98
C ALA A 48 -4.64 6.81 -23.37
N ILE A 49 -3.81 6.39 -22.40
CA ILE A 49 -2.44 5.87 -22.58
C ILE A 49 -2.40 4.47 -23.17
N GLY A 50 -3.44 3.65 -22.96
CA GLY A 50 -3.57 2.29 -23.49
C GLY A 50 -3.44 2.17 -25.01
N GLN A 51 -3.12 3.26 -25.69
CA GLN A 51 -2.77 3.36 -27.10
C GLN A 51 -1.28 3.70 -27.41
N GLY A 52 -0.32 3.85 -26.46
CA GLY A 52 1.08 3.99 -26.93
C GLY A 52 2.34 4.30 -26.08
N SER A 53 2.42 4.28 -24.73
CA SER A 53 3.76 4.46 -24.06
C SER A 53 3.98 3.89 -22.64
N PHE A 54 2.96 3.33 -21.97
CA PHE A 54 3.19 2.38 -20.89
C PHE A 54 3.36 1.10 -21.69
N ASP A 55 4.34 0.28 -21.38
CA ASP A 55 4.40 -1.06 -21.95
C ASP A 55 3.27 -1.88 -21.32
N LEU A 56 2.03 -1.45 -21.53
CA LEU A 56 0.81 -2.09 -21.12
C LEU A 56 0.79 -3.48 -21.74
N GLU A 57 1.25 -3.60 -22.97
CA GLU A 57 1.43 -4.88 -23.64
C GLU A 57 2.41 -5.77 -22.88
N GLY A 58 3.59 -5.28 -22.48
CA GLY A 58 4.54 -6.02 -21.66
C GLY A 58 4.02 -6.35 -20.26
N PHE A 59 3.39 -5.38 -19.58
CA PHE A 59 2.74 -5.59 -18.28
C PHE A 59 1.66 -6.68 -18.38
N LEU A 60 0.76 -6.58 -19.36
CA LEU A 60 -0.30 -7.56 -19.57
C LEU A 60 0.29 -8.92 -19.96
N ARG A 61 1.30 -8.96 -20.83
CA ARG A 61 1.98 -10.19 -21.24
C ARG A 61 2.59 -10.92 -20.05
N THR A 62 3.35 -10.22 -19.21
CA THR A 62 3.96 -10.83 -18.01
C THR A 62 2.90 -11.16 -16.97
N ALA A 63 1.97 -10.25 -16.68
CA ALA A 63 0.92 -10.45 -15.67
C ALA A 63 -0.02 -11.63 -16.00
N THR A 64 -0.28 -11.88 -17.29
CA THR A 64 -1.19 -12.94 -17.74
C THR A 64 -0.49 -14.27 -18.08
N GLY A 65 0.86 -14.29 -18.13
CA GLY A 65 1.61 -15.49 -18.54
C GLY A 65 1.50 -16.66 -17.55
N SER A 66 1.62 -16.39 -16.25
CA SER A 66 1.39 -17.38 -15.20
C SER A 66 1.13 -16.68 -13.85
N PRO A 67 0.54 -17.38 -12.84
CA PRO A 67 0.35 -16.79 -11.52
C PRO A 67 1.66 -16.31 -10.87
N LEU A 68 2.77 -17.01 -11.11
CA LEU A 68 4.08 -16.61 -10.61
C LEU A 68 4.56 -15.31 -11.28
N LEU A 69 4.40 -15.18 -12.60
CA LEU A 69 4.76 -13.96 -13.33
C LEU A 69 3.87 -12.78 -12.95
N GLY A 70 2.59 -13.00 -12.68
CA GLY A 70 1.69 -12.00 -12.10
C GLY A 70 2.17 -11.52 -10.74
N LEU A 71 2.55 -12.43 -9.83
CA LEU A 71 3.14 -12.10 -8.54
C LEU A 71 4.40 -11.24 -8.69
N ILE A 72 5.31 -11.64 -9.57
CA ILE A 72 6.57 -10.93 -9.85
C ILE A 72 6.30 -9.52 -10.39
N THR A 73 5.33 -9.39 -11.31
CA THR A 73 4.93 -8.11 -11.87
C THR A 73 4.42 -7.18 -10.77
N GLY A 74 3.59 -7.68 -9.85
CA GLY A 74 3.14 -6.91 -8.69
C GLY A 74 4.29 -6.43 -7.81
N ILE A 75 5.24 -7.31 -7.48
CA ILE A 75 6.41 -6.98 -6.66
C ILE A 75 7.24 -5.89 -7.34
N LEU A 76 7.54 -6.04 -8.64
CA LEU A 76 8.37 -5.10 -9.39
C LEU A 76 7.68 -3.75 -9.57
N VAL A 77 6.42 -3.73 -10.02
CA VAL A 77 5.68 -2.48 -10.22
C VAL A 77 5.55 -1.73 -8.90
N THR A 78 5.17 -2.39 -7.81
CA THR A 78 5.07 -1.70 -6.52
C THR A 78 6.43 -1.30 -5.95
N SER A 79 7.47 -2.12 -6.05
CA SER A 79 8.80 -1.75 -5.52
C SER A 79 9.47 -0.63 -6.34
N LEU A 80 9.12 -0.47 -7.61
CA LEU A 80 9.58 0.66 -8.43
C LEU A 80 8.76 1.92 -8.16
N VAL A 81 7.43 1.80 -8.12
CA VAL A 81 6.51 2.93 -7.87
C VAL A 81 6.52 3.36 -6.40
N GLN A 82 6.93 2.47 -5.48
CA GLN A 82 6.94 2.65 -4.02
C GLN A 82 5.54 2.92 -3.42
N SER A 83 4.47 2.51 -4.11
CA SER A 83 3.09 2.70 -3.67
C SER A 83 2.21 1.52 -4.11
N SER A 84 1.92 0.60 -3.18
CA SER A 84 1.00 -0.51 -3.47
C SER A 84 -0.42 -0.04 -3.67
N SER A 85 -0.82 1.07 -3.06
CA SER A 85 -2.10 1.73 -3.30
C SER A 85 -2.24 2.11 -4.77
N THR A 86 -1.20 2.73 -5.35
CA THR A 86 -1.18 3.11 -6.78
C THR A 86 -1.23 1.87 -7.68
N THR A 87 -0.41 0.85 -7.39
CA THR A 87 -0.42 -0.40 -8.15
C THR A 87 -1.76 -1.13 -8.06
N THR A 88 -2.36 -1.18 -6.86
CA THR A 88 -3.67 -1.81 -6.63
C THR A 88 -4.77 -1.08 -7.37
N SER A 89 -4.84 0.25 -7.27
CA SER A 89 -5.84 1.04 -8.00
C SER A 89 -5.70 0.89 -9.51
N LEU A 90 -4.46 0.83 -10.04
CA LEU A 90 -4.21 0.53 -11.45
C LEU A 90 -4.80 -0.84 -11.83
N VAL A 91 -4.49 -1.90 -11.08
CA VAL A 91 -4.96 -3.26 -11.35
C VAL A 91 -6.48 -3.36 -11.26
N VAL A 92 -7.09 -2.78 -10.22
CA VAL A 92 -8.55 -2.71 -10.05
C VAL A 92 -9.20 -2.01 -11.24
N THR A 93 -8.65 -0.87 -11.68
CA THR A 93 -9.15 -0.15 -12.85
C THR A 93 -9.01 -0.97 -14.13
N LEU A 94 -7.86 -1.61 -14.37
CA LEU A 94 -7.64 -2.45 -15.57
C LEU A 94 -8.60 -3.65 -15.62
N VAL A 95 -8.96 -4.20 -14.46
CA VAL A 95 -9.96 -5.27 -14.38
C VAL A 95 -11.35 -4.70 -14.62
N ALA A 96 -11.68 -3.56 -14.02
CA ALA A 96 -12.97 -2.91 -14.19
C ALA A 96 -13.25 -2.49 -15.64
N THR A 97 -12.21 -2.09 -16.39
CA THR A 97 -12.30 -1.77 -17.82
C THR A 97 -12.32 -3.01 -18.71
N GLY A 98 -12.15 -4.21 -18.15
CA GLY A 98 -12.06 -5.47 -18.88
C GLY A 98 -10.72 -5.71 -19.60
N THR A 99 -9.71 -4.90 -19.31
CA THR A 99 -8.37 -4.99 -19.92
C THR A 99 -7.52 -6.11 -19.31
N LEU A 100 -7.70 -6.39 -18.01
CA LEU A 100 -6.99 -7.44 -17.29
C LEU A 100 -8.00 -8.44 -16.70
N PRO A 101 -7.85 -9.76 -16.93
CA PRO A 101 -8.76 -10.75 -16.37
C PRO A 101 -8.50 -10.97 -14.86
N VAL A 102 -9.56 -11.23 -14.11
CA VAL A 102 -9.52 -11.45 -12.64
C VAL A 102 -8.46 -12.48 -12.21
N PRO A 103 -8.36 -13.69 -12.82
CA PRO A 103 -7.38 -14.68 -12.39
C PRO A 103 -5.92 -14.22 -12.54
N ALA A 104 -5.63 -13.34 -13.50
CA ALA A 104 -4.31 -12.74 -13.68
C ALA A 104 -4.05 -11.59 -12.70
N ALA A 105 -5.10 -10.87 -12.30
CA ALA A 105 -5.00 -9.74 -11.39
C ALA A 105 -4.74 -10.15 -9.92
N ILE A 106 -5.25 -11.30 -9.47
CA ILE A 106 -5.11 -11.74 -8.07
C ILE A 106 -3.63 -11.90 -7.67
N PRO A 107 -2.76 -12.62 -8.42
CA PRO A 107 -1.35 -12.71 -8.08
C PRO A 107 -0.63 -11.35 -8.14
N VAL A 108 -1.02 -10.46 -9.07
CA VAL A 108 -0.45 -9.10 -9.14
C VAL A 108 -0.76 -8.31 -7.87
N ILE A 109 -1.98 -8.39 -7.34
CA ILE A 109 -2.34 -7.76 -6.05
C ILE A 109 -1.55 -8.35 -4.90
N MET A 110 -1.40 -9.68 -4.84
CA MET A 110 -0.57 -10.33 -3.81
C MET A 110 0.89 -9.85 -3.88
N GLY A 111 1.42 -9.68 -5.09
CA GLY A 111 2.77 -9.18 -5.33
C GLY A 111 2.92 -7.71 -4.97
N ALA A 112 1.92 -6.89 -5.28
CA ALA A 112 1.88 -5.49 -4.89
C ALA A 112 1.96 -5.34 -3.37
N ASN A 113 1.30 -6.23 -2.61
CA ASN A 113 1.37 -6.22 -1.15
C ASN A 113 2.76 -6.56 -0.60
N ILE A 114 3.49 -7.46 -1.27
CA ILE A 114 4.90 -7.74 -0.95
C ILE A 114 5.75 -6.49 -1.24
N GLY A 115 5.58 -5.87 -2.41
CA GLY A 115 6.41 -4.73 -2.83
C GLY A 115 6.38 -3.51 -1.90
N THR A 116 5.31 -3.31 -1.13
CA THR A 116 5.15 -2.21 -0.16
C THR A 116 6.26 -2.14 0.89
N THR A 117 6.85 -3.28 1.25
CA THR A 117 7.77 -3.39 2.40
C THR A 117 9.16 -2.83 2.10
N VAL A 118 9.49 -2.56 0.83
CA VAL A 118 10.74 -1.90 0.42
C VAL A 118 10.88 -0.54 1.10
N THR A 119 9.80 0.24 1.21
CA THR A 119 9.86 1.60 1.79
C THR A 119 10.30 1.57 3.25
N ASN A 120 9.77 0.64 4.06
CA ASN A 120 10.17 0.49 5.45
C ASN A 120 11.66 0.17 5.58
N THR A 121 12.19 -0.62 4.63
CA THR A 121 13.59 -0.96 4.63
C THR A 121 14.47 0.25 4.27
N ILE A 122 14.06 1.06 3.29
CA ILE A 122 14.74 2.33 2.98
C ILE A 122 14.78 3.24 4.23
N VAL A 123 13.67 3.35 4.96
CA VAL A 123 13.61 4.16 6.20
C VAL A 123 14.57 3.62 7.25
N SER A 124 14.68 2.30 7.40
CA SER A 124 15.63 1.70 8.35
C SER A 124 17.10 2.04 8.04
N MET A 125 17.45 2.29 6.76
CA MET A 125 18.80 2.70 6.36
C MET A 125 19.20 4.07 6.94
N GLY A 126 18.24 4.89 7.38
CA GLY A 126 18.54 6.12 8.13
C GLY A 126 19.35 5.87 9.41
N HIS A 127 19.22 4.68 10.00
CA HIS A 127 19.95 4.29 11.20
C HIS A 127 21.30 3.60 10.90
N ILE A 128 21.69 3.44 9.62
CA ILE A 128 22.84 2.62 9.21
C ILE A 128 24.14 3.01 9.91
N THR A 129 24.31 4.27 10.30
CA THR A 129 25.52 4.76 10.98
C THR A 129 25.67 4.23 12.40
N ARG A 130 24.56 3.82 13.06
CA ARG A 130 24.49 3.38 14.46
C ARG A 130 24.13 1.89 14.49
N PRO A 131 25.09 0.96 14.65
CA PRO A 131 24.88 -0.47 14.44
C PRO A 131 23.71 -1.07 15.25
N GLN A 132 23.59 -0.69 16.52
CA GLN A 132 22.53 -1.23 17.39
C GLN A 132 21.14 -0.72 16.99
N GLU A 133 21.02 0.57 16.65
CA GLU A 133 19.75 1.12 16.17
C GLU A 133 19.39 0.52 14.81
N PHE A 134 20.36 0.37 13.91
CA PHE A 134 20.16 -0.22 12.59
C PHE A 134 19.65 -1.66 12.67
N LYS A 135 20.24 -2.48 13.56
CA LYS A 135 19.81 -3.84 13.85
C LYS A 135 18.32 -3.91 14.23
N LEU A 136 17.87 -3.01 15.10
CA LEU A 136 16.48 -2.97 15.54
C LEU A 136 15.56 -2.43 14.44
N ALA A 137 15.97 -1.36 13.77
CA ALA A 137 15.20 -0.72 12.69
C ALA A 137 14.96 -1.67 11.51
N ILE A 138 15.98 -2.42 11.07
CA ILE A 138 15.85 -3.37 9.95
C ILE A 138 15.00 -4.59 10.34
N ALA A 139 15.08 -5.06 11.59
CA ALA A 139 14.20 -6.10 12.10
C ALA A 139 12.75 -5.60 12.17
N GLY A 140 12.53 -4.35 12.56
CA GLY A 140 11.24 -3.69 12.48
C GLY A 140 10.72 -3.61 11.04
N ALA A 141 11.58 -3.25 10.08
CA ALA A 141 11.18 -3.10 8.68
C ALA A 141 10.81 -4.43 8.00
N THR A 142 11.53 -5.50 8.33
CA THR A 142 11.42 -6.81 7.66
C THR A 142 10.39 -7.75 8.29
N VAL A 143 9.87 -7.49 9.49
CA VAL A 143 8.83 -8.36 10.08
C VAL A 143 7.54 -8.38 9.25
N HIS A 144 7.17 -7.23 8.66
CA HIS A 144 6.03 -7.15 7.75
C HIS A 144 6.30 -7.89 6.44
N ASP A 145 7.54 -7.82 5.95
CA ASP A 145 7.98 -8.52 4.74
C ASP A 145 7.86 -10.04 4.89
N PHE A 146 8.42 -10.61 5.97
CA PHE A 146 8.30 -12.03 6.25
C PHE A 146 6.86 -12.50 6.43
N PHE A 147 6.00 -11.65 7.02
CA PHE A 147 4.57 -11.96 7.09
C PHE A 147 3.94 -12.02 5.70
N ASN A 148 4.19 -11.03 4.83
CA ASN A 148 3.62 -10.99 3.48
C ASN A 148 4.08 -12.16 2.63
N TRP A 149 5.38 -12.48 2.65
CA TRP A 149 5.90 -13.67 1.96
C TRP A 149 5.27 -14.96 2.47
N MET A 150 5.17 -15.12 3.79
CA MET A 150 4.54 -16.30 4.37
C MET A 150 3.04 -16.39 4.01
N ALA A 151 2.33 -15.27 3.98
CA ALA A 151 0.93 -15.22 3.55
C ALA A 151 0.79 -15.64 2.08
N VAL A 152 1.64 -15.13 1.17
CA VAL A 152 1.63 -15.54 -0.25
C VAL A 152 1.97 -17.01 -0.41
N LEU A 153 3.01 -17.51 0.28
CA LEU A 153 3.42 -18.92 0.19
C LEU A 153 2.32 -19.89 0.65
N ILE A 154 1.43 -19.46 1.53
CA ILE A 154 0.27 -20.25 1.98
C ILE A 154 -0.94 -20.03 1.07
N LEU A 155 -1.31 -18.78 0.82
CA LEU A 155 -2.58 -18.43 0.18
C LEU A 155 -2.55 -18.54 -1.34
N LEU A 156 -1.43 -18.28 -2.02
CA LEU A 156 -1.36 -18.37 -3.47
C LEU A 156 -1.58 -19.80 -3.99
N PRO A 157 -0.94 -20.85 -3.43
CA PRO A 157 -1.26 -22.23 -3.83
C PRO A 157 -2.70 -22.62 -3.54
N LEU A 158 -3.25 -22.21 -2.39
CA LEU A 158 -4.65 -22.49 -2.03
C LEU A 158 -5.62 -21.76 -2.97
N GLU A 159 -5.29 -20.55 -3.39
CA GLU A 159 -6.05 -19.79 -4.38
C GLU A 159 -6.05 -20.50 -5.73
N ILE A 160 -4.88 -20.93 -6.22
CA ILE A 160 -4.76 -21.64 -7.50
C ILE A 160 -5.54 -22.96 -7.49
N LEU A 161 -5.55 -23.68 -6.36
CA LEU A 161 -6.17 -25.02 -6.26
C LEU A 161 -7.67 -24.98 -5.95
N PHE A 162 -8.12 -24.03 -5.13
CA PHE A 162 -9.47 -24.05 -4.55
C PHE A 162 -10.21 -22.71 -4.68
N GLY A 163 -9.57 -21.63 -5.15
CA GLY A 163 -10.19 -20.31 -5.23
C GLY A 163 -10.60 -19.77 -3.86
N VAL A 164 -9.78 -20.00 -2.82
CA VAL A 164 -10.11 -19.67 -1.43
C VAL A 164 -10.34 -18.18 -1.20
N ILE A 165 -9.79 -17.31 -2.04
CA ILE A 165 -9.94 -15.86 -1.99
C ILE A 165 -10.92 -15.39 -3.08
N SER A 166 -10.76 -15.82 -4.33
CA SER A 166 -11.61 -15.39 -5.45
C SER A 166 -13.08 -15.75 -5.26
N THR A 167 -13.37 -17.00 -4.88
CA THR A 167 -14.76 -17.47 -4.72
C THR A 167 -15.56 -16.66 -3.70
N PRO A 168 -15.09 -16.46 -2.45
CA PRO A 168 -15.81 -15.61 -1.51
C PRO A 168 -15.78 -14.13 -1.93
N ALA A 169 -14.74 -13.64 -2.60
CA ALA A 169 -14.70 -12.26 -3.08
C ALA A 169 -15.78 -11.97 -4.12
N LEU A 170 -15.94 -12.86 -5.10
CA LEU A 170 -16.99 -12.77 -6.11
C LEU A 170 -18.38 -12.80 -5.47
N ALA A 171 -18.61 -13.75 -4.55
CA ALA A 171 -19.87 -13.85 -3.83
C ALA A 171 -20.20 -12.58 -3.03
N ILE A 172 -19.20 -11.91 -2.44
CA ILE A 172 -19.39 -10.63 -1.76
C ILE A 172 -19.67 -9.51 -2.77
N ALA A 173 -18.94 -9.47 -3.89
CA ALA A 173 -19.10 -8.44 -4.93
C ALA A 173 -20.51 -8.46 -5.54
N GLU A 174 -21.00 -9.64 -5.92
CA GLU A 174 -22.34 -9.84 -6.48
C GLU A 174 -23.47 -9.59 -5.47
N ALA A 175 -23.18 -9.75 -4.17
CA ALA A 175 -24.17 -9.52 -3.12
C ALA A 175 -24.45 -8.03 -2.87
N ILE A 176 -23.63 -7.10 -3.38
CA ILE A 176 -23.83 -5.65 -3.19
C ILE A 176 -24.89 -5.14 -4.17
N PRO A 177 -26.07 -4.71 -3.71
CA PRO A 177 -27.13 -4.24 -4.60
C PRO A 177 -26.71 -2.97 -5.35
N GLY A 178 -27.02 -2.91 -6.65
CA GLY A 178 -26.84 -1.71 -7.47
C GLY A 178 -25.48 -1.61 -8.19
N VAL A 179 -24.54 -2.50 -7.90
CA VAL A 179 -23.22 -2.58 -8.57
C VAL A 179 -23.39 -2.88 -10.06
N ASP A 180 -24.25 -3.82 -10.43
CA ASP A 180 -24.52 -4.21 -11.83
C ASP A 180 -25.20 -3.10 -12.66
N SER A 181 -25.84 -2.14 -11.98
CA SER A 181 -26.61 -1.06 -12.61
C SER A 181 -25.85 0.27 -12.72
N GLY A 182 -24.56 0.31 -12.36
CA GLY A 182 -23.78 1.55 -12.27
C GLY A 182 -24.31 2.51 -11.19
N GLY A 183 -25.03 1.97 -10.21
CA GLY A 183 -25.96 2.68 -9.33
C GLY A 183 -25.37 3.05 -7.97
N LEU A 184 -24.21 3.68 -7.94
CA LEU A 184 -23.76 4.49 -6.81
C LEU A 184 -23.70 5.91 -7.38
N GLY A 185 -24.65 6.78 -7.04
CA GLY A 185 -24.80 8.09 -7.68
C GLY A 185 -23.47 8.85 -7.78
N LYS A 186 -23.26 9.56 -8.90
CA LYS A 186 -22.05 10.35 -9.17
C LYS A 186 -21.67 11.16 -7.94
N THR A 187 -20.43 11.02 -7.48
CA THR A 187 -20.02 11.74 -6.27
C THR A 187 -19.89 13.24 -6.57
N PRO A 188 -20.01 14.13 -5.56
CA PRO A 188 -19.72 15.55 -5.75
C PRO A 188 -18.29 15.80 -6.27
N PHE A 189 -17.38 14.86 -6.05
CA PHE A 189 -16.00 14.92 -6.52
C PHE A 189 -15.89 14.65 -8.02
N ASP A 190 -16.69 13.73 -8.57
CA ASP A 190 -16.78 13.47 -10.01
C ASP A 190 -17.17 14.76 -10.77
N GLN A 191 -18.07 15.56 -10.19
CA GLN A 191 -18.50 16.83 -10.79
C GLN A 191 -17.42 17.90 -10.69
N LEU A 192 -16.67 17.93 -9.58
CA LEU A 192 -15.56 18.85 -9.39
C LEU A 192 -14.38 18.52 -10.31
N ALA A 193 -14.05 17.24 -10.47
CA ALA A 193 -13.01 16.77 -11.38
C ALA A 193 -13.35 17.15 -12.83
N LYS A 194 -14.60 16.90 -13.26
CA LYS A 194 -15.07 17.32 -14.59
C LYS A 194 -15.02 18.85 -14.74
N PHE A 195 -15.54 19.60 -13.78
CA PHE A 195 -15.54 21.06 -13.84
C PHE A 195 -14.11 21.66 -13.91
N LEU A 196 -13.17 21.13 -13.13
CA LEU A 196 -11.80 21.63 -13.08
C LEU A 196 -10.97 21.20 -14.30
N PHE A 197 -11.24 20.05 -14.90
CA PHE A 197 -10.31 19.40 -15.84
C PHE A 197 -10.91 19.05 -17.21
N GLU A 198 -12.23 19.14 -17.45
CA GLU A 198 -12.85 18.94 -18.80
C GLU A 198 -12.31 19.93 -19.84
N SER A 199 -11.87 21.12 -19.41
CA SER A 199 -11.46 22.18 -20.34
C SER A 199 -9.98 22.16 -20.73
N VAL A 200 -9.14 21.31 -20.11
CA VAL A 200 -7.68 21.42 -20.29
C VAL A 200 -6.98 20.14 -20.78
N PHE A 201 -7.49 18.91 -20.58
CA PHE A 201 -6.65 17.71 -20.82
C PHE A 201 -7.36 16.47 -21.41
N ALA A 202 -8.22 16.64 -22.42
CA ALA A 202 -8.92 15.51 -23.05
C ALA A 202 -8.18 14.85 -24.24
N GLU A 203 -7.06 15.40 -24.74
CA GLU A 203 -6.46 14.89 -25.99
C GLU A 203 -5.21 14.02 -25.81
N ASN A 204 -4.54 14.04 -24.64
CA ASN A 204 -3.30 13.30 -24.43
C ASN A 204 -3.26 12.56 -23.09
N GLY A 205 -3.53 11.25 -23.14
CA GLY A 205 -3.53 10.38 -21.96
C GLY A 205 -2.27 10.44 -21.12
N TRP A 206 -1.10 10.68 -21.74
CA TRP A 206 0.19 10.83 -21.04
C TRP A 206 0.18 11.99 -20.07
N ILE A 207 -0.35 13.12 -20.53
CA ILE A 207 -0.38 14.35 -19.75
C ILE A 207 -1.40 14.19 -18.62
N THR A 208 -2.57 13.64 -18.91
CA THR A 208 -3.63 13.39 -17.92
C THR A 208 -3.16 12.43 -16.83
N ALA A 209 -2.50 11.33 -17.19
CA ALA A 209 -1.96 10.39 -16.21
C ALA A 209 -0.80 10.98 -15.42
N ALA A 210 0.10 11.74 -16.05
CA ALA A 210 1.21 12.38 -15.36
C ALA A 210 0.74 13.44 -14.36
N ILE A 211 -0.30 14.21 -14.71
CA ILE A 211 -0.93 15.17 -13.80
C ILE A 211 -1.64 14.45 -12.66
N GLY A 212 -2.44 13.43 -12.96
CA GLY A 212 -3.08 12.58 -11.96
C GLY A 212 -2.07 11.98 -10.98
N LEU A 213 -0.99 11.40 -11.50
CA LEU A 213 0.12 10.86 -10.71
C LEU A 213 0.82 11.94 -9.87
N THR A 214 1.06 13.12 -10.41
CA THR A 214 1.68 14.23 -9.69
C THR A 214 0.79 14.73 -8.55
N LEU A 215 -0.50 14.94 -8.83
CA LEU A 215 -1.50 15.31 -7.82
C LEU A 215 -1.64 14.22 -6.76
N LEU A 216 -1.54 12.94 -7.15
CA LEU A 216 -1.56 11.80 -6.23
C LEU A 216 -0.41 11.90 -5.23
N PHE A 217 0.82 12.12 -5.71
CA PHE A 217 2.00 12.27 -4.86
C PHE A 217 1.93 13.54 -3.97
N ILE A 218 1.42 14.65 -4.49
CA ILE A 218 1.20 15.88 -3.71
C ILE A 218 0.18 15.62 -2.60
N ALA A 219 -0.96 15.00 -2.93
CA ALA A 219 -1.99 14.66 -1.97
C ALA A 219 -1.44 13.72 -0.90
N LEU A 220 -0.74 12.65 -1.30
CA LEU A 220 -0.08 11.73 -0.37
C LEU A 220 0.87 12.46 0.59
N ARG A 221 1.72 13.36 0.08
CA ARG A 221 2.63 14.16 0.92
C ARG A 221 1.87 14.95 1.97
N TYR A 222 0.86 15.72 1.59
CA TYR A 222 0.11 16.55 2.55
C TYR A 222 -0.71 15.70 3.53
N LEU A 223 -1.20 14.54 3.08
CA LEU A 223 -1.90 13.57 3.91
C LEU A 223 -0.96 13.07 5.03
N VAL A 224 0.29 12.73 4.70
CA VAL A 224 1.32 12.38 5.69
C VAL A 224 1.56 13.52 6.68
N VAL A 225 1.71 14.76 6.21
CA VAL A 225 2.02 15.90 7.07
C VAL A 225 0.89 16.16 8.07
N PHE A 226 -0.37 16.17 7.61
CA PHE A 226 -1.52 16.33 8.49
C PHE A 226 -1.66 15.17 9.47
N LEU A 227 -1.34 13.94 9.07
CA LEU A 227 -1.43 12.78 9.97
C LEU A 227 -0.29 12.72 10.99
N LYS A 228 0.94 13.05 10.58
CA LYS A 228 2.07 13.28 11.49
C LYS A 228 1.72 14.33 12.53
N SER A 229 1.02 15.41 12.13
CA SER A 229 0.56 16.42 13.08
C SER A 229 -0.37 15.84 14.15
N LEU A 230 -1.28 14.93 13.79
CA LEU A 230 -2.21 14.30 14.73
C LEU A 230 -1.53 13.32 15.70
N VAL A 231 -0.38 12.76 15.31
CA VAL A 231 0.34 11.73 16.07
C VAL A 231 1.49 12.32 16.90
N LEU A 232 2.24 13.28 16.35
CA LEU A 232 3.39 13.92 17.01
C LEU A 232 2.90 15.00 17.99
N GLY A 233 3.04 14.71 19.28
CA GLY A 233 2.60 15.58 20.38
C GLY A 233 2.22 14.83 21.65
N ARG A 234 2.11 13.49 21.61
CA ARG A 234 1.98 12.65 22.82
C ARG A 234 3.36 12.13 23.23
N SER A 235 3.64 12.16 24.54
CA SER A 235 4.86 11.58 25.10
C SER A 235 5.01 10.13 24.66
N GLU A 236 6.21 9.70 24.31
CA GLU A 236 6.51 8.34 23.83
C GLU A 236 5.94 7.26 24.76
N GLY A 237 5.91 7.52 26.07
CA GLY A 237 5.32 6.63 27.08
C GLY A 237 3.79 6.50 27.02
N ALA A 238 3.06 7.49 26.49
CA ALA A 238 1.62 7.38 26.27
C ALA A 238 1.31 6.50 25.05
N LEU A 239 2.13 6.62 23.98
CA LEU A 239 1.96 5.81 22.78
C LEU A 239 2.20 4.32 23.08
N ASP A 240 3.29 3.99 23.78
CA ASP A 240 3.57 2.59 24.17
C ASP A 240 2.46 2.00 25.05
N ARG A 241 1.98 2.75 26.05
CA ARG A 241 0.98 2.25 27.00
C ARG A 241 -0.42 2.09 26.40
N TYR A 242 -0.88 3.05 25.59
CA TYR A 242 -2.27 3.07 25.11
C TYR A 242 -2.46 2.41 23.74
N VAL A 243 -1.47 2.48 22.85
CA VAL A 243 -1.57 1.89 21.50
C VAL A 243 -0.91 0.52 21.47
N PHE A 244 0.34 0.42 21.92
CA PHE A 244 1.14 -0.81 21.81
C PHE A 244 1.03 -1.75 23.02
N GLY A 245 0.23 -1.39 24.02
CA GLY A 245 -0.01 -2.21 25.22
C GLY A 245 -0.94 -3.41 24.97
N ASN A 246 -1.81 -3.33 23.96
CA ASN A 246 -2.72 -4.43 23.58
C ASN A 246 -2.58 -4.71 22.08
N PRO A 247 -2.27 -5.95 21.66
CA PRO A 247 -2.07 -6.26 20.24
C PRO A 247 -3.27 -5.98 19.33
N MET A 248 -4.49 -6.19 19.82
CA MET A 248 -5.71 -5.91 19.04
C MET A 248 -5.93 -4.41 18.89
N VAL A 249 -5.63 -3.62 19.92
CA VAL A 249 -5.68 -2.15 19.85
C VAL A 249 -4.61 -1.64 18.89
N ALA A 250 -3.38 -2.17 18.95
CA ALA A 250 -2.31 -1.81 18.03
C ALA A 250 -2.70 -2.12 16.58
N MET A 251 -3.29 -3.30 16.33
CA MET A 251 -3.77 -3.70 15.01
C MET A 251 -4.91 -2.82 14.52
N LEU A 252 -5.94 -2.57 15.34
CA LEU A 252 -7.03 -1.67 14.97
C LEU A 252 -6.53 -0.25 14.71
N PHE A 253 -5.60 0.24 15.54
CA PHE A 253 -5.01 1.56 15.37
C PHE A 253 -4.21 1.66 14.05
N GLY A 254 -3.40 0.66 13.72
CA GLY A 254 -2.70 0.59 12.43
C GLY A 254 -3.68 0.55 11.26
N MET A 255 -4.74 -0.24 11.36
CA MET A 255 -5.79 -0.33 10.33
C MET A 255 -6.49 1.02 10.11
N VAL A 256 -6.98 1.65 11.17
CA VAL A 256 -7.68 2.94 11.08
C VAL A 256 -6.73 4.02 10.61
N LEU A 257 -5.50 4.07 11.15
CA LEU A 257 -4.52 5.06 10.73
C LEU A 257 -4.20 4.91 9.25
N THR A 258 -3.92 3.69 8.76
CA THR A 258 -3.68 3.50 7.33
C THR A 258 -4.92 3.71 6.49
N PHE A 259 -6.12 3.36 6.94
CA PHE A 259 -7.36 3.71 6.25
C PHE A 259 -7.49 5.23 6.09
N MET A 260 -7.10 6.01 7.09
CA MET A 260 -7.11 7.47 6.98
C MET A 260 -5.98 8.01 6.10
N VAL A 261 -4.78 7.41 6.19
CA VAL A 261 -3.57 7.82 5.45
C VAL A 261 -3.56 7.32 4.01
N GLN A 262 -4.33 6.29 3.69
CA GLN A 262 -4.32 5.56 2.41
C GLN A 262 -2.93 5.03 1.99
N SER A 263 -1.97 5.00 2.92
CA SER A 263 -0.61 4.51 2.70
C SER A 263 -0.10 3.74 3.92
N SER A 264 0.07 2.43 3.75
CA SER A 264 0.72 1.57 4.74
C SER A 264 2.17 1.95 4.92
N SER A 265 2.93 2.19 3.84
CA SER A 265 4.35 2.55 3.93
C SER A 265 4.59 3.74 4.85
N VAL A 266 3.74 4.77 4.78
CA VAL A 266 3.81 5.91 5.70
C VAL A 266 3.51 5.47 7.12
N THR A 267 2.41 4.74 7.32
CA THR A 267 1.94 4.29 8.62
C THR A 267 2.95 3.38 9.32
N THR A 268 3.50 2.39 8.61
CA THR A 268 4.47 1.42 9.12
C THR A 268 5.86 2.05 9.29
N SER A 269 6.25 2.98 8.43
CA SER A 269 7.55 3.66 8.56
C SER A 269 7.63 4.55 9.81
N LEU A 270 6.50 5.09 10.30
CA LEU A 270 6.48 5.93 11.51
C LEU A 270 7.00 5.21 12.76
N VAL A 271 6.81 3.88 12.84
CA VAL A 271 7.25 3.11 14.01
C VAL A 271 8.69 2.63 13.90
N ILE A 272 9.31 2.67 12.71
CA ILE A 272 10.68 2.17 12.49
C ILE A 272 11.72 2.95 13.32
N PRO A 273 11.70 4.30 13.38
CA PRO A 273 12.63 5.03 14.23
C PRO A 273 12.45 4.73 15.73
N LEU A 274 11.22 4.50 16.18
CA LEU A 274 10.92 4.16 17.58
C LEU A 274 11.46 2.76 17.95
N ILE A 275 11.47 1.83 16.99
CA ILE A 275 12.12 0.53 17.16
C ILE A 275 13.64 0.69 17.16
N GLY A 276 14.19 1.49 16.23
CA GLY A 276 15.61 1.83 16.17
C GLY A 276 16.13 2.42 17.47
N ALA A 277 15.37 3.34 18.07
CA ALA A 277 15.66 3.96 19.36
C ALA A 277 15.44 3.04 20.58
N GLY A 278 14.90 1.83 20.38
CA GLY A 278 14.61 0.88 21.45
C GLY A 278 13.37 1.23 22.30
N VAL A 279 12.58 2.21 21.88
CA VAL A 279 11.31 2.60 22.55
C VAL A 279 10.25 1.52 22.35
N LEU A 280 10.19 0.94 21.15
CA LEU A 280 9.27 -0.14 20.80
C LEU A 280 10.03 -1.40 20.37
N THR A 281 9.42 -2.56 20.56
CA THR A 281 9.97 -3.84 20.08
C THR A 281 9.25 -4.30 18.83
N VAL A 282 9.92 -5.09 17.99
CA VAL A 282 9.36 -5.73 16.79
C VAL A 282 8.05 -6.47 17.13
N ARG A 283 8.03 -7.19 18.26
CA ARG A 283 6.85 -7.93 18.76
C ARG A 283 5.66 -7.04 19.06
N LYS A 284 5.89 -5.85 19.63
CA LYS A 284 4.82 -4.88 19.96
C LYS A 284 4.27 -4.20 18.72
N VAL A 285 5.12 -3.90 17.73
CA VAL A 285 4.69 -3.21 16.50
C VAL A 285 4.12 -4.15 15.45
N PHE A 286 4.41 -5.45 15.52
CA PHE A 286 3.96 -6.41 14.52
C PHE A 286 2.44 -6.39 14.29
N PRO A 287 1.58 -6.42 15.33
CA PRO A 287 0.12 -6.33 15.15
C PRO A 287 -0.30 -5.01 14.49
N TYR A 288 0.37 -3.90 14.81
CA TYR A 288 0.12 -2.60 14.18
C TYR A 288 0.44 -2.62 12.68
N MET A 289 1.52 -3.27 12.27
CA MET A 289 1.86 -3.43 10.85
C MET A 289 0.84 -4.30 10.10
N LEU A 290 0.35 -5.38 10.74
CA LEU A 290 -0.73 -6.20 10.18
C LEU A 290 -2.01 -5.38 9.98
N GLY A 291 -2.35 -4.55 10.95
CA GLY A 291 -3.44 -3.60 10.86
C GLY A 291 -3.28 -2.65 9.68
N ALA A 292 -2.11 -2.01 9.57
CA ALA A 292 -1.78 -1.10 8.49
C ALA A 292 -1.92 -1.76 7.10
N ASN A 293 -1.56 -3.04 7.00
CA ASN A 293 -1.71 -3.82 5.77
C ASN A 293 -3.18 -3.92 5.33
N VAL A 294 -4.07 -4.27 6.26
CA VAL A 294 -5.52 -4.30 6.03
C VAL A 294 -6.06 -2.92 5.72
N GLY A 295 -5.61 -1.87 6.41
CA GLY A 295 -6.07 -0.51 6.16
C GLY A 295 -5.78 -0.01 4.73
N THR A 296 -4.73 -0.53 4.07
CA THR A 296 -4.35 -0.13 2.71
C THR A 296 -5.36 -0.58 1.66
N THR A 297 -6.11 -1.66 1.92
CA THR A 297 -7.03 -2.25 0.94
C THR A 297 -8.22 -1.36 0.62
N ALA A 298 -8.48 -0.34 1.45
CA ALA A 298 -9.47 0.70 1.20
C ALA A 298 -9.24 1.45 -0.12
N THR A 299 -7.98 1.59 -0.56
CA THR A 299 -7.63 2.27 -1.82
C THR A 299 -8.21 1.54 -3.04
N GLY A 300 -8.11 0.21 -3.05
CA GLY A 300 -8.72 -0.63 -4.07
C GLY A 300 -10.24 -0.58 -4.03
N MET A 301 -10.82 -0.56 -2.82
CA MET A 301 -12.27 -0.43 -2.64
C MET A 301 -12.79 0.91 -3.19
N PHE A 302 -12.06 2.01 -3.00
CA PHE A 302 -12.41 3.30 -3.61
C PHE A 302 -12.26 3.29 -5.13
N ALA A 303 -11.19 2.71 -5.67
CA ALA A 303 -11.02 2.56 -7.12
C ALA A 303 -12.18 1.75 -7.75
N ALA A 304 -12.59 0.66 -7.09
CA ALA A 304 -13.74 -0.13 -7.51
C ALA A 304 -15.05 0.67 -7.42
N ALA A 305 -15.27 1.42 -6.34
CA ALA A 305 -16.44 2.28 -6.20
C ALA A 305 -16.53 3.33 -7.33
N ILE A 306 -15.40 3.97 -7.67
CA ILE A 306 -15.31 4.93 -8.78
C ILE A 306 -15.61 4.23 -10.12
N ALA A 307 -15.10 3.02 -10.33
CA ALA A 307 -15.39 2.28 -11.56
C ALA A 307 -16.89 1.95 -11.69
N ILE A 308 -17.57 1.65 -10.59
CA ILE A 308 -19.03 1.44 -10.54
C ILE A 308 -19.76 2.75 -10.87
N THR A 309 -19.40 3.88 -10.26
CA THR A 309 -20.06 5.17 -10.54
C THR A 309 -19.79 5.67 -11.97
N SER A 310 -18.67 5.26 -12.55
CA SER A 310 -18.27 5.58 -13.92
C SER A 310 -18.94 4.69 -14.98
N GLY A 311 -19.62 3.61 -14.57
CA GLY A 311 -20.30 2.69 -15.48
C GLY A 311 -19.34 1.81 -16.29
N GLU A 312 -18.20 1.43 -15.71
CA GLU A 312 -17.23 0.57 -16.38
C GLU A 312 -17.79 -0.83 -16.67
N PRO A 313 -17.45 -1.43 -17.82
CA PRO A 313 -18.11 -2.63 -18.34
C PRO A 313 -17.93 -3.87 -17.46
N ALA A 314 -16.86 -3.93 -16.66
CA ALA A 314 -16.57 -5.01 -15.73
C ALA A 314 -16.40 -4.51 -14.29
N ALA A 315 -17.17 -3.49 -13.88
CA ALA A 315 -17.05 -2.87 -12.55
C ALA A 315 -17.17 -3.86 -11.38
N VAL A 316 -18.01 -4.90 -11.50
CA VAL A 316 -18.14 -5.99 -10.51
C VAL A 316 -16.82 -6.75 -10.35
N ALA A 317 -16.12 -7.03 -11.45
CA ALA A 317 -14.83 -7.70 -11.44
C ALA A 317 -13.74 -6.82 -10.80
N GLY A 318 -13.81 -5.49 -11.01
CA GLY A 318 -12.94 -4.54 -10.30
C GLY A 318 -13.17 -4.57 -8.78
N LEU A 319 -14.44 -4.62 -8.35
CA LEU A 319 -14.82 -4.77 -6.95
C LEU A 319 -14.39 -6.11 -6.37
N GLU A 320 -14.56 -7.20 -7.11
CA GLU A 320 -14.07 -8.53 -6.73
C GLU A 320 -12.57 -8.48 -6.41
N ILE A 321 -11.75 -7.85 -7.25
CA ILE A 321 -10.30 -7.73 -7.01
C ILE A 321 -9.98 -6.88 -5.77
N ALA A 322 -10.72 -5.80 -5.53
CA ALA A 322 -10.57 -5.01 -4.32
C ALA A 322 -10.91 -5.82 -3.04
N ILE A 323 -11.93 -6.67 -3.11
CA ILE A 323 -12.31 -7.59 -2.04
C ILE A 323 -11.25 -8.70 -1.89
N CYS A 324 -10.74 -9.27 -2.98
CA CYS A 324 -9.65 -10.24 -2.97
C CYS A 324 -8.44 -9.69 -2.20
N HIS A 325 -8.08 -8.42 -2.42
CA HIS A 325 -6.99 -7.78 -1.68
C HIS A 325 -7.28 -7.74 -0.17
N THR A 326 -8.50 -7.39 0.22
CA THR A 326 -8.93 -7.35 1.62
C THR A 326 -8.90 -8.74 2.26
N LEU A 327 -9.48 -9.73 1.58
CA LEU A 327 -9.52 -11.12 2.05
C LEU A 327 -8.12 -11.73 2.14
N PHE A 328 -7.23 -11.47 1.19
CA PHE A 328 -5.84 -11.92 1.26
C PHE A 328 -5.16 -11.45 2.56
N ASN A 329 -5.29 -10.18 2.90
CA ASN A 329 -4.72 -9.63 4.13
C ASN A 329 -5.38 -10.19 5.40
N VAL A 330 -6.70 -10.27 5.42
CA VAL A 330 -7.46 -10.78 6.58
C VAL A 330 -7.20 -12.27 6.80
N PHE A 331 -7.24 -13.08 5.75
CA PHE A 331 -6.94 -14.52 5.84
C PHE A 331 -5.49 -14.78 6.22
N GLY A 332 -4.54 -13.98 5.70
CA GLY A 332 -3.16 -14.02 6.13
C GLY A 332 -3.04 -13.82 7.65
N ILE A 333 -3.72 -12.82 8.20
CA ILE A 333 -3.75 -12.58 9.65
C ILE A 333 -4.37 -13.77 10.38
N ILE A 334 -5.55 -14.25 9.96
CA ILE A 334 -6.27 -15.35 10.61
C ILE A 334 -5.45 -16.65 10.65
N LEU A 335 -4.73 -16.95 9.58
CA LEU A 335 -3.93 -18.18 9.48
C LEU A 335 -2.60 -18.09 10.25
N ILE A 336 -1.99 -16.90 10.29
CA ILE A 336 -0.62 -16.74 10.79
C ILE A 336 -0.58 -16.24 12.24
N TYR A 337 -1.35 -15.20 12.55
CA TYR A 337 -1.17 -14.42 13.77
C TYR A 337 -1.74 -15.07 15.05
N PRO A 338 -2.93 -15.71 15.05
CA PRO A 338 -3.47 -16.37 16.23
C PRO A 338 -2.63 -17.55 16.74
N ILE A 339 -1.93 -18.25 15.84
CA ILE A 339 -1.18 -19.47 16.17
C ILE A 339 0.22 -19.07 16.66
N PRO A 340 0.55 -19.22 17.96
CA PRO A 340 1.78 -18.65 18.53
C PRO A 340 3.06 -19.13 17.84
N PHE A 341 3.10 -20.40 17.43
CA PHE A 341 4.25 -20.97 16.73
C PHE A 341 4.46 -20.36 15.34
N ILE A 342 3.38 -20.11 14.59
CA ILE A 342 3.45 -19.56 13.23
C ILE A 342 3.72 -18.05 13.29
N ARG A 343 3.06 -17.32 14.19
CA ARG A 343 3.28 -15.90 14.43
C ARG A 343 4.74 -15.55 14.74
N GLU A 344 5.43 -16.47 15.40
CA GLU A 344 6.82 -16.29 15.82
C GLU A 344 7.81 -16.39 14.64
N ILE A 345 7.42 -17.02 13.53
CA ILE A 345 8.29 -17.22 12.36
C ILE A 345 8.70 -15.86 11.74
N PRO A 346 7.78 -14.95 11.35
CA PRO A 346 8.16 -13.63 10.82
C PRO A 346 9.04 -12.82 11.78
N ILE A 347 8.75 -12.89 13.07
CA ILE A 347 9.47 -12.13 14.11
C ILE A 347 10.92 -12.63 14.20
N ARG A 348 11.13 -13.95 14.28
CA ARG A 348 12.48 -14.52 14.38
C ARG A 348 13.29 -14.31 13.11
N MET A 349 12.66 -14.42 11.94
CA MET A 349 13.31 -14.16 10.67
C MET A 349 13.76 -12.69 10.57
N ALA A 350 12.92 -11.76 11.03
CA ALA A 350 13.27 -10.34 11.07
C ALA A 350 14.39 -10.03 12.07
N GLU A 351 14.32 -10.59 13.28
CA GLU A 351 15.38 -10.50 14.29
C GLU A 351 16.71 -11.07 13.73
N PHE A 352 16.66 -12.17 12.99
CA PHE A 352 17.83 -12.76 12.32
C PHE A 352 18.43 -11.85 11.24
N VAL A 353 17.61 -11.23 10.39
CA VAL A 353 18.10 -10.22 9.43
C VAL A 353 18.75 -9.04 10.17
N GLY A 354 18.19 -8.62 11.31
CA GLY A 354 18.80 -7.64 12.20
C GLY A 354 20.19 -8.04 12.69
N GLU A 355 20.36 -9.28 13.13
CA GLU A 355 21.67 -9.80 13.54
C GLU A 355 22.68 -9.85 12.40
N LEU A 356 22.25 -10.21 11.19
CA LEU A 356 23.11 -10.17 10.00
C LEU A 356 23.53 -8.73 9.69
N ALA A 357 22.58 -7.79 9.69
CA ALA A 357 22.83 -6.38 9.44
C ALA A 357 23.78 -5.75 10.47
N PHE A 358 23.74 -6.21 11.72
CA PHE A 358 24.67 -5.81 12.77
C PHE A 358 26.11 -6.28 12.48
N LYS A 359 26.28 -7.52 11.99
CA LYS A 359 27.59 -8.06 11.62
C LYS A 359 28.18 -7.35 10.40
N ASN A 360 27.37 -7.15 9.37
CA ASN A 360 27.75 -6.41 8.19
C ASN A 360 26.51 -5.77 7.55
N ARG A 361 26.55 -4.44 7.43
CA ARG A 361 25.48 -3.62 6.86
C ARG A 361 25.15 -4.02 5.41
N LEU A 362 26.13 -4.56 4.68
CA LEU A 362 25.94 -5.04 3.32
C LEU A 362 24.93 -6.19 3.23
N TYR A 363 24.75 -7.00 4.29
CA TYR A 363 23.73 -8.05 4.29
C TYR A 363 22.31 -7.49 4.21
N ALA A 364 22.04 -6.35 4.85
CA ALA A 364 20.74 -5.68 4.74
C ALA A 364 20.50 -5.13 3.33
N VAL A 365 21.53 -4.54 2.71
CA VAL A 365 21.44 -4.04 1.33
C VAL A 365 21.25 -5.20 0.35
N ALA A 366 22.02 -6.28 0.51
CA ALA A 366 21.92 -7.49 -0.30
C ALA A 366 20.56 -8.18 -0.14
N TYR A 367 19.98 -8.19 1.06
CA TYR A 367 18.63 -8.69 1.30
C TYR A 367 17.60 -7.94 0.45
N VAL A 368 17.61 -6.60 0.49
CA VAL A 368 16.65 -5.78 -0.26
C VAL A 368 16.84 -5.92 -1.75
N ALA A 369 18.08 -5.73 -2.23
CA ALA A 369 18.40 -5.85 -3.64
C ALA A 369 18.09 -7.25 -4.16
N GLY A 370 18.43 -8.28 -3.38
CA GLY A 370 18.19 -9.68 -3.67
C GLY A 370 16.70 -9.99 -3.80
N LEU A 371 15.91 -9.69 -2.77
CA LEU A 371 14.53 -10.15 -2.65
C LEU A 371 13.55 -9.37 -3.52
N PHE A 372 13.75 -8.06 -3.68
CA PHE A 372 12.77 -7.19 -4.37
C PHE A 372 13.12 -6.83 -5.80
N TYR A 373 14.37 -7.02 -6.22
CA TYR A 373 14.82 -6.65 -7.55
C TYR A 373 15.50 -7.81 -8.29
N ILE A 374 16.60 -8.35 -7.75
CA ILE A 374 17.39 -9.37 -8.43
C ILE A 374 16.61 -10.66 -8.61
N LEU A 375 16.00 -11.21 -7.54
CA LEU A 375 15.23 -12.45 -7.62
C LEU A 375 14.00 -12.29 -8.53
N PRO A 376 13.15 -11.26 -8.40
CA PRO A 376 12.03 -11.04 -9.31
C PRO A 376 12.47 -10.93 -10.79
N VAL A 377 13.52 -10.17 -11.10
CA VAL A 377 14.05 -10.04 -12.46
C VAL A 377 14.60 -11.37 -12.99
N ILE A 378 15.33 -12.13 -12.17
CA ILE A 378 15.83 -13.44 -12.57
C ILE A 378 14.66 -14.39 -12.87
N LEU A 379 13.64 -14.40 -12.01
CA LEU A 379 12.46 -15.26 -12.22
C LEU A 379 11.68 -14.84 -13.48
N GLU A 380 11.54 -13.54 -13.74
CA GLU A 380 10.94 -13.02 -14.99
C GLU A 380 11.73 -13.40 -16.24
N LEU A 381 13.05 -13.57 -16.16
CA LEU A 381 13.87 -14.01 -17.29
C LEU A 381 13.83 -15.53 -17.51
N ILE A 382 13.42 -16.31 -16.51
CA ILE A 382 13.39 -17.78 -16.56
C ILE A 382 12.03 -18.31 -17.01
N PHE A 383 10.95 -17.70 -16.51
CA PHE A 383 9.55 -18.09 -16.75
C PHE A 383 8.92 -17.20 -17.82
#